data_AF-A0A1Q7QZN3-F1
#
_entry.id   AF-A0A1Q7QZN3-F1
#
_cell.length_a   1.000
_cell.length_b   1.000
_cell.length_c   1.000
_cell.angle_alpha   90.00
_cell.angle_beta   90.00
_cell.angle_gamma   90.00
#
_symmetry.space_group_name_H-M   'P 1'
#
loop_
_entity.id
_entity.type
_entity.pdbx_description
1 polymer ?
#
loop_
_entity_poly.entity_id
_entity_poly.type
_entity_poly.pdbx_seq_one_letter_code
_entity_poly.pdbx_strand_id
1 'polypeptide(L)'
;MGDVGQDVREEVDIVNNGGNYGWRVFEGTRCTNLGPASCSTPGFIPPITVYDHVSGRCSITGGYVYRGTQASLPYGAYVYGDFCSGEIFMLRDGIQTVLLDTTLDISSFGEDEAGEIYVVALSGTISRLTNPDARDASARSFSTPDRGAFVASTPGSASALTTGYARIQASQVSPLPSGIAIFGLQQRGIVVSETSVPASPLIQSGRVFAEVAGAVNTGIAIANPNTGAATISFFFTDSNGQNFGSNTTTIPAGQQIAAFLNEAPFAPVNGATSILGTFTFSSNLAVSAIAIRGFTNERSEFLMTTLPILSVGATGGETITLAHFADGGGWRTQVVLVNPGDSPIGGTIQFLGADGQTISTSPYAIGPRGATRIPTAGTASTVQTGSVRVSTTTTAPSAVAIFTYKPVDTTVTEAGVPALRNGTAFQLYVEKSGAVETGLAVANPSASPITVNLALTRADGSSTGLSGQLNIPANGQTSLFLREIPGFASLTAPFQGVLRITSAAPVAVTSLRGRTNQRSEFLVTTTTPVDESAAVTSSELLIPHFAEGGGYNVQFILFGRVSSGTMYLFDRGGQPLSLLFQ
;
A
#
# COMPACT_ATOMS: atom_id res chain seq x y z
N MET A 1 36.65 -10.94 -14.20
CA MET A 1 38.02 -10.42 -14.06
C MET A 1 38.33 -9.71 -15.35
N GLY A 2 38.88 -8.49 -15.34
CA GLY A 2 39.40 -7.87 -16.55
C GLY A 2 40.87 -8.23 -16.73
N ASP A 3 41.29 -8.58 -17.95
CA ASP A 3 42.67 -8.91 -18.29
C ASP A 3 43.18 -8.05 -19.45
N VAL A 4 44.40 -7.53 -19.30
CA VAL A 4 45.04 -6.61 -20.24
C VAL A 4 45.80 -7.42 -21.28
N GLY A 5 45.45 -7.22 -22.55
CA GLY A 5 46.12 -7.91 -23.64
C GLY A 5 47.52 -7.39 -23.93
N GLN A 6 48.19 -8.05 -24.86
CA GLN A 6 49.55 -7.65 -25.24
C GLN A 6 49.57 -6.49 -26.23
N ASP A 7 48.70 -6.52 -27.26
CA ASP A 7 48.81 -5.65 -28.42
C ASP A 7 47.48 -5.03 -28.88
N VAL A 8 46.36 -5.78 -28.91
CA VAL A 8 45.14 -5.38 -29.65
C VAL A 8 43.80 -5.75 -29.02
N ARG A 9 43.76 -6.52 -27.93
CA ARG A 9 42.50 -6.98 -27.32
C ARG A 9 42.53 -6.92 -25.80
N GLU A 10 41.45 -6.43 -25.23
CA GLU A 10 41.16 -6.50 -23.79
C GLU A 10 40.04 -7.50 -23.56
N GLU A 11 40.04 -8.19 -22.41
CA GLU A 11 39.07 -9.26 -22.14
C GLU A 11 38.49 -9.25 -20.73
N VAL A 12 37.33 -9.90 -20.60
CA VAL A 12 36.69 -10.20 -19.31
C VAL A 12 36.40 -11.68 -19.19
N ASP A 13 36.81 -12.28 -18.07
CA ASP A 13 36.62 -13.71 -17.78
C ASP A 13 35.75 -13.97 -16.54
N ILE A 14 35.06 -15.11 -16.58
CA ILE A 14 34.52 -15.78 -15.38
C ILE A 14 35.59 -16.76 -14.88
N VAL A 15 36.15 -16.48 -13.71
CA VAL A 15 37.25 -17.27 -13.17
C VAL A 15 36.73 -18.56 -12.52
N ASN A 16 37.11 -19.69 -13.11
CA ASN A 16 36.99 -21.03 -12.53
C ASN A 16 38.28 -21.43 -11.80
N ASN A 17 38.13 -22.17 -10.70
CA ASN A 17 39.27 -22.69 -9.96
C ASN A 17 40.10 -23.66 -10.84
N GLY A 18 41.40 -23.40 -10.98
CA GLY A 18 42.31 -24.16 -11.85
C GLY A 18 42.11 -23.92 -13.36
N GLY A 19 41.31 -22.93 -13.76
CA GLY A 19 41.07 -22.61 -15.17
C GLY A 19 42.29 -22.06 -15.90
N ASN A 20 42.36 -22.34 -17.22
CA ASN A 20 43.38 -21.81 -18.12
C ASN A 20 42.70 -20.94 -19.19
N TYR A 21 42.94 -19.63 -19.18
CA TYR A 21 42.29 -18.64 -20.06
C TYR A 21 43.07 -18.40 -21.37
N GLY A 22 44.16 -19.15 -21.59
CA GLY A 22 44.78 -19.25 -22.91
C GLY A 22 45.93 -18.30 -23.18
N TRP A 23 46.26 -17.35 -22.30
CA TRP A 23 47.46 -16.53 -22.47
C TRP A 23 48.75 -17.39 -22.46
N ARG A 24 49.70 -17.26 -23.39
CA ARG A 24 49.79 -16.34 -24.55
C ARG A 24 49.38 -16.95 -25.89
N VAL A 25 48.72 -18.12 -25.90
CA VAL A 25 48.19 -18.77 -27.11
C VAL A 25 47.05 -17.93 -27.72
N PHE A 26 46.23 -17.34 -26.86
CA PHE A 26 45.17 -16.41 -27.22
C PHE A 26 45.40 -15.03 -26.61
N GLU A 27 44.86 -14.03 -27.27
CA GLU A 27 44.71 -12.65 -26.81
C GLU A 27 43.25 -12.25 -27.08
N GLY A 28 42.41 -12.21 -26.05
CA GLY A 28 40.97 -12.30 -26.27
C GLY A 28 40.61 -13.64 -26.90
N THR A 29 39.78 -13.61 -27.94
CA THR A 29 39.46 -14.79 -28.76
C THR A 29 40.41 -14.98 -29.95
N ARG A 30 41.44 -14.12 -30.08
CA ARG A 30 42.35 -14.13 -31.23
C ARG A 30 43.55 -15.05 -30.96
N CYS A 31 43.71 -16.04 -31.81
CA CYS A 31 44.90 -16.90 -31.82
C CYS A 31 46.16 -16.08 -32.18
N THR A 32 47.16 -16.09 -31.31
CA THR A 32 48.41 -15.34 -31.51
C THR A 32 49.46 -16.16 -32.28
N ASN A 33 49.37 -17.49 -32.22
CA ASN A 33 50.42 -18.43 -32.64
C ASN A 33 51.78 -18.22 -31.93
N LEU A 34 51.77 -17.53 -30.78
CA LEU A 34 52.98 -17.23 -30.02
C LEU A 34 53.22 -18.24 -28.89
N GLY A 35 52.20 -18.94 -28.43
CA GLY A 35 52.32 -19.90 -27.33
C GLY A 35 52.94 -21.25 -27.73
N PRO A 36 53.41 -22.05 -26.75
CA PRO A 36 53.97 -23.38 -27.01
C PRO A 36 52.91 -24.42 -27.40
N ALA A 37 51.63 -24.14 -27.11
CA ALA A 37 50.48 -24.96 -27.51
C ALA A 37 49.78 -24.35 -28.73
N SER A 38 49.20 -25.20 -29.58
CA SER A 38 48.36 -24.76 -30.70
C SER A 38 47.06 -24.15 -30.21
N CYS A 39 46.44 -23.27 -31.00
CA CYS A 39 45.11 -22.72 -30.71
C CYS A 39 43.99 -23.78 -30.79
N SER A 40 44.26 -24.96 -31.35
CA SER A 40 43.36 -26.12 -31.33
C SER A 40 43.52 -27.01 -30.09
N THR A 41 44.50 -26.72 -29.22
CA THR A 41 44.71 -27.52 -28.00
C THR A 41 43.50 -27.36 -27.07
N PRO A 42 42.88 -28.45 -26.60
CA PRO A 42 41.72 -28.37 -25.70
C PRO A 42 42.13 -27.90 -24.29
N GLY A 43 41.18 -27.35 -23.55
CA GLY A 43 41.35 -26.97 -22.13
C GLY A 43 41.48 -25.46 -21.88
N PHE A 44 41.40 -24.63 -22.92
CA PHE A 44 41.27 -23.18 -22.78
C PHE A 44 39.82 -22.78 -22.52
N ILE A 45 39.62 -21.83 -21.61
CA ILE A 45 38.33 -21.22 -21.31
C ILE A 45 38.27 -19.87 -22.02
N PRO A 46 37.30 -19.64 -22.92
CA PRO A 46 37.20 -18.36 -23.63
C PRO A 46 36.65 -17.25 -22.71
N PRO A 47 37.00 -15.98 -22.98
CA PRO A 47 36.43 -14.85 -22.27
C PRO A 47 34.93 -14.68 -22.58
N ILE A 48 34.22 -14.03 -21.67
CA ILE A 48 32.78 -13.74 -21.81
C ILE A 48 32.52 -12.47 -22.62
N THR A 49 33.49 -11.56 -22.71
CA THR A 49 33.49 -10.44 -23.65
C THR A 49 34.92 -10.02 -23.98
N VAL A 50 35.10 -9.44 -25.15
CA VAL A 50 36.36 -8.88 -25.64
C VAL A 50 36.09 -7.55 -26.32
N TYR A 51 37.03 -6.61 -26.23
CA TYR A 51 36.99 -5.39 -27.03
C TYR A 51 38.37 -5.05 -27.61
N ASP A 52 38.36 -4.24 -28.66
CA ASP A 52 39.56 -3.84 -29.39
C ASP A 52 40.01 -2.42 -29.03
N HIS A 53 41.24 -2.09 -29.42
CA HIS A 53 41.86 -0.79 -29.17
C HIS A 53 41.36 0.34 -30.10
N VAL A 54 40.13 0.24 -30.61
CA VAL A 54 39.52 1.33 -31.37
C VAL A 54 39.09 2.45 -30.42
N SER A 55 38.87 3.65 -30.95
CA SER A 55 38.42 4.82 -30.16
C SER A 55 39.35 5.22 -29.00
N GLY A 56 40.65 4.91 -29.10
CA GLY A 56 41.65 5.29 -28.10
C GLY A 56 41.75 4.36 -26.90
N ARG A 57 41.08 3.20 -26.94
CA ARG A 57 41.16 2.15 -25.92
C ARG A 57 42.54 1.49 -25.91
N CYS A 58 43.00 1.02 -24.75
CA CYS A 58 44.33 0.41 -24.62
C CYS A 58 44.50 -0.54 -23.43
N SER A 59 43.65 -0.48 -22.41
CA SER A 59 43.91 -1.17 -21.14
C SER A 59 42.65 -1.22 -20.30
N ILE A 60 42.12 -2.42 -20.10
CA ILE A 60 41.00 -2.64 -19.21
C ILE A 60 41.37 -2.36 -17.76
N THR A 61 40.47 -1.65 -17.07
CA THR A 61 40.41 -1.59 -15.61
C THR A 61 39.18 -2.35 -15.18
N GLY A 62 39.38 -3.53 -14.57
CA GLY A 62 38.28 -4.34 -14.05
C GLY A 62 37.48 -3.60 -12.98
N GLY A 63 36.21 -4.00 -12.79
CA GLY A 63 35.35 -3.38 -11.78
C GLY A 63 34.43 -4.37 -11.07
N TYR A 64 33.19 -3.96 -10.82
CA TYR A 64 32.26 -4.58 -9.88
C TYR A 64 30.93 -4.95 -10.55
N VAL A 65 30.25 -5.95 -9.99
CA VAL A 65 28.85 -6.23 -10.33
C VAL A 65 27.96 -5.33 -9.49
N TYR A 66 27.13 -4.51 -10.13
CA TYR A 66 26.27 -3.56 -9.44
C TYR A 66 25.22 -4.27 -8.59
N ARG A 67 25.19 -3.94 -7.29
CA ARG A 67 24.26 -4.46 -6.28
C ARG A 67 23.58 -3.34 -5.48
N GLY A 68 23.73 -2.11 -5.94
CA GLY A 68 23.30 -0.92 -5.24
C GLY A 68 21.80 -0.82 -5.07
N THR A 69 21.41 -0.14 -3.98
CA THR A 69 20.02 0.07 -3.59
C THR A 69 19.40 1.33 -4.19
N GLN A 70 20.22 2.21 -4.78
CA GLN A 70 19.78 3.47 -5.39
C GLN A 70 19.41 3.34 -6.87
N ALA A 71 19.48 2.14 -7.45
CA ALA A 71 19.21 1.88 -8.86
C ALA A 71 20.00 2.79 -9.83
N SER A 72 21.22 3.16 -9.43
CA SER A 72 22.17 3.91 -10.25
C SER A 72 22.51 3.17 -11.54
N LEU A 73 22.41 1.84 -11.55
CA LEU A 73 22.59 0.96 -12.71
C LEU A 73 21.64 -0.26 -12.60
N PRO A 74 21.43 -1.03 -13.68
CA PRO A 74 20.68 -2.27 -13.58
C PRO A 74 21.34 -3.29 -12.65
N TYR A 75 20.57 -3.87 -11.72
CA TYR A 75 21.09 -4.87 -10.79
C TYR A 75 21.70 -6.07 -11.52
N GLY A 76 22.89 -6.50 -11.09
CA GLY A 76 23.63 -7.60 -11.70
C GLY A 76 24.47 -7.22 -12.92
N ALA A 77 24.44 -5.95 -13.37
CA ALA A 77 25.31 -5.49 -14.44
C ALA A 77 26.78 -5.41 -13.97
N TYR A 78 27.72 -5.91 -14.78
CA TYR A 78 29.14 -5.78 -14.52
C TYR A 78 29.66 -4.46 -15.11
N VAL A 79 30.31 -3.65 -14.28
CA VAL A 79 30.82 -2.33 -14.64
C VAL A 79 32.34 -2.35 -14.61
N TYR A 80 32.97 -1.84 -15.65
CA TYR A 80 34.42 -1.75 -15.79
C TYR A 80 34.77 -0.58 -16.71
N GLY A 81 36.05 -0.28 -16.88
CA GLY A 81 36.48 0.86 -17.69
C GLY A 81 37.71 0.56 -18.54
N ASP A 82 38.07 1.51 -19.38
CA ASP A 82 39.36 1.53 -20.09
C ASP A 82 40.17 2.75 -19.66
N PHE A 83 41.44 2.53 -19.35
CA PHE A 83 42.32 3.55 -18.78
C PHE A 83 42.66 4.68 -19.75
N CYS A 84 42.85 4.39 -21.04
CA CYS A 84 43.28 5.39 -22.02
C CYS A 84 42.13 6.25 -22.54
N SER A 85 41.01 5.62 -22.87
CA SER A 85 39.83 6.30 -23.41
C SER A 85 39.03 7.00 -22.33
N GLY A 86 39.04 6.48 -21.09
CA GLY A 86 38.15 6.93 -20.03
C GLY A 86 36.70 6.46 -20.20
N GLU A 87 36.43 5.56 -21.15
CA GLU A 87 35.11 4.94 -21.30
C GLU A 87 34.83 4.00 -20.12
N ILE A 88 33.60 4.08 -19.61
CA ILE A 88 33.03 3.14 -18.65
C ILE A 88 32.07 2.25 -19.41
N PHE A 89 32.23 0.94 -19.29
CA PHE A 89 31.41 -0.07 -19.92
C PHE A 89 30.48 -0.74 -18.92
N MET A 90 29.35 -1.20 -19.44
CA MET A 90 28.43 -2.10 -18.77
C MET A 90 28.33 -3.39 -19.57
N LEU A 91 28.50 -4.54 -18.91
CA LEU A 91 28.23 -5.86 -19.45
C LEU A 91 27.04 -6.47 -18.72
N ARG A 92 25.98 -6.82 -19.48
CA ARG A 92 24.77 -7.44 -18.95
C ARG A 92 24.19 -8.40 -19.98
N ASP A 93 23.78 -9.58 -19.53
CA ASP A 93 23.17 -10.61 -20.38
C ASP A 93 24.01 -10.95 -21.63
N GLY A 94 25.35 -10.89 -21.48
CA GLY A 94 26.31 -11.11 -22.56
C GLY A 94 26.49 -9.92 -23.54
N ILE A 95 25.82 -8.79 -23.29
CA ILE A 95 25.88 -7.59 -24.13
C ILE A 95 26.73 -6.52 -23.44
N GLN A 96 27.79 -6.09 -24.11
CA GLN A 96 28.62 -4.95 -23.71
C GLN A 96 28.09 -3.66 -24.32
N THR A 97 27.99 -2.60 -23.53
CA THR A 97 27.63 -1.24 -23.96
C THR A 97 28.54 -0.21 -23.31
N VAL A 98 28.87 0.87 -24.02
CA VAL A 98 29.48 2.05 -23.40
C VAL A 98 28.40 2.75 -22.56
N LEU A 99 28.66 2.85 -21.26
CA LEU A 99 27.77 3.47 -20.28
C LEU A 99 28.03 4.98 -20.18
N LEU A 100 29.31 5.37 -20.10
CA LEU A 100 29.75 6.76 -20.07
C LEU A 100 31.05 6.91 -20.85
N ASP A 101 31.17 8.00 -21.60
CA ASP A 101 32.41 8.44 -22.24
C ASP A 101 32.96 9.61 -21.40
N THR A 102 34.02 9.35 -20.65
CA THR A 102 34.61 10.31 -19.72
C THR A 102 36.03 10.66 -20.15
N THR A 103 36.63 11.66 -19.52
CA THR A 103 38.06 11.99 -19.71
C THR A 103 38.92 11.50 -18.54
N LEU A 104 38.43 10.55 -17.75
CA LEU A 104 39.12 10.06 -16.55
C LEU A 104 40.18 9.03 -16.92
N ASP A 105 41.33 9.10 -16.24
CA ASP A 105 42.35 8.06 -16.21
C ASP A 105 41.95 6.95 -15.23
N ILE A 106 40.92 6.18 -15.59
CA ILE A 106 40.26 5.20 -14.70
C ILE A 106 41.27 4.15 -14.25
N SER A 107 41.62 4.14 -12.97
CA SER A 107 42.62 3.23 -12.38
C SER A 107 42.05 2.17 -11.45
N SER A 108 40.84 2.41 -10.93
CA SER A 108 40.08 1.42 -10.15
C SER A 108 38.60 1.77 -10.12
N PHE A 109 37.80 0.84 -9.64
CA PHE A 109 36.47 1.09 -9.11
C PHE A 109 36.44 0.80 -7.60
N GLY A 110 35.35 1.14 -6.93
CA GLY A 110 35.06 0.76 -5.54
C GLY A 110 33.56 0.58 -5.32
N GLU A 111 33.20 -0.11 -4.25
CA GLU A 111 31.80 -0.34 -3.83
C GLU A 111 31.65 0.09 -2.36
N ASP A 112 30.57 0.81 -2.03
CA ASP A 112 30.23 1.14 -0.64
C ASP A 112 29.35 0.08 0.02
N GLU A 113 29.04 0.26 1.32
CA GLU A 113 28.19 -0.69 2.07
C GLU A 113 26.75 -0.78 1.54
N ALA A 114 26.30 0.19 0.73
CA ALA A 114 24.98 0.20 0.10
C ALA A 114 24.98 -0.43 -1.30
N GLY A 115 26.14 -0.90 -1.78
CA GLY A 115 26.34 -1.51 -3.09
C GLY A 115 26.50 -0.51 -4.24
N GLU A 116 26.67 0.78 -3.96
CA GLU A 116 26.88 1.79 -4.99
C GLU A 116 28.32 1.80 -5.50
N ILE A 117 28.49 2.01 -6.81
CA ILE A 117 29.80 1.94 -7.47
C ILE A 117 30.42 3.34 -7.57
N TYR A 118 31.71 3.39 -7.27
CA TYR A 118 32.58 4.55 -7.38
C TYR A 118 33.68 4.27 -8.41
N VAL A 119 34.08 5.32 -9.13
CA VAL A 119 35.18 5.32 -10.10
C VAL A 119 36.36 6.05 -9.47
N VAL A 120 37.54 5.46 -9.53
CA VAL A 120 38.79 6.04 -9.04
C VAL A 120 39.66 6.41 -10.24
N ALA A 121 39.97 7.69 -10.36
CA ALA A 121 40.84 8.21 -11.39
C ALA A 121 42.27 8.32 -10.85
N LEU A 122 43.27 7.97 -11.65
CA LEU A 122 44.68 8.10 -11.29
C LEU A 122 45.06 9.56 -11.00
N SER A 123 44.30 10.51 -11.53
CA SER A 123 44.37 11.94 -11.22
C SER A 123 44.02 12.30 -9.77
N GLY A 124 43.60 11.33 -8.94
CA GLY A 124 43.33 11.50 -7.51
C GLY A 124 41.86 11.81 -7.18
N THR A 125 40.92 11.53 -8.09
CA THR A 125 39.48 11.72 -7.83
C THR A 125 38.77 10.40 -7.56
N ILE A 126 37.76 10.44 -6.70
CA ILE A 126 36.81 9.36 -6.47
C ILE A 126 35.42 9.90 -6.76
N SER A 127 34.74 9.36 -7.77
CA SER A 127 33.44 9.84 -8.25
C SER A 127 32.41 8.72 -8.18
N ARG A 128 31.24 8.97 -7.59
CA ARG A 128 30.15 7.98 -7.56
C ARG A 128 29.42 7.95 -8.89
N LEU A 129 29.12 6.74 -9.40
CA LEU A 129 28.18 6.60 -10.51
C LEU A 129 26.76 6.85 -10.02
N THR A 130 26.05 7.73 -10.70
CA THR A 130 24.66 8.08 -10.38
C THR A 130 23.82 8.06 -11.63
N ASN A 131 22.57 7.64 -11.51
CA ASN A 131 21.58 7.78 -12.57
C ASN A 131 20.67 8.98 -12.22
N PRO A 132 20.77 10.11 -12.95
CA PRO A 132 19.93 11.28 -12.68
C PRO A 132 18.43 11.00 -12.92
N ASP A 133 18.11 9.95 -13.68
CA ASP A 133 16.76 9.47 -13.94
C ASP A 133 16.30 8.38 -12.95
N ALA A 134 17.15 7.96 -11.99
CA ALA A 134 16.74 7.03 -10.95
C ALA A 134 15.76 7.70 -9.96
N ARG A 135 14.48 7.69 -10.33
CA ARG A 135 13.33 7.89 -9.44
C ARG A 135 12.60 6.57 -9.17
N ASP A 136 13.36 5.48 -9.07
CA ASP A 136 12.86 4.11 -9.01
C ASP A 136 13.54 3.36 -7.86
N ALA A 137 13.12 3.66 -6.62
CA ALA A 137 13.64 2.98 -5.45
C ALA A 137 12.61 2.00 -4.88
N SER A 138 13.02 0.75 -4.68
CA SER A 138 12.27 -0.23 -3.90
C SER A 138 12.23 0.07 -2.41
N ALA A 139 12.89 1.15 -2.00
CA ALA A 139 12.93 1.65 -0.64
C ALA A 139 12.80 3.19 -0.68
N ARG A 140 11.91 3.75 0.14
CA ARG A 140 11.69 5.20 0.24
C ARG A 140 11.83 5.62 1.69
N SER A 141 12.83 6.46 1.98
CA SER A 141 12.95 7.05 3.32
C SER A 141 11.75 7.94 3.62
N PHE A 142 11.29 7.92 4.85
CA PHE A 142 10.20 8.77 5.32
C PHE A 142 10.58 9.53 6.59
N SER A 143 9.94 10.69 6.75
CA SER A 143 9.91 11.43 8.02
C SER A 143 8.54 12.06 8.18
N THR A 144 7.95 11.89 9.36
CA THR A 144 6.69 12.50 9.77
C THR A 144 6.99 13.43 10.95
N PRO A 145 6.89 14.75 10.78
CA PRO A 145 7.05 15.69 11.90
C PRO A 145 5.83 15.66 12.83
N ASP A 146 5.89 16.40 13.95
CA ASP A 146 4.75 16.46 14.87
C ASP A 146 3.52 17.01 14.16
N ARG A 147 2.42 16.24 14.20
CA ARG A 147 1.18 16.54 13.46
C ARG A 147 1.43 16.81 11.97
N GLY A 148 2.47 16.23 11.40
CA GLY A 148 2.75 16.25 9.97
C GLY A 148 2.42 14.92 9.31
N ALA A 149 2.65 14.88 8.01
CA ALA A 149 2.45 13.70 7.19
C ALA A 149 3.55 13.59 6.14
N PHE A 150 3.99 12.37 5.90
CA PHE A 150 4.77 12.01 4.73
C PHE A 150 3.83 11.57 3.63
N VAL A 151 4.06 12.04 2.40
CA VAL A 151 3.25 11.70 1.23
C VAL A 151 4.19 11.29 0.09
N ALA A 152 3.86 10.20 -0.61
CA ALA A 152 4.55 9.73 -1.79
C ALA A 152 3.52 9.27 -2.82
N SER A 153 3.48 9.85 -4.01
CA SER A 153 2.48 9.48 -5.04
C SER A 153 3.16 9.04 -6.33
N THR A 154 2.58 8.04 -6.99
CA THR A 154 2.98 7.63 -8.34
C THR A 154 2.09 8.31 -9.39
N PRO A 155 2.61 8.56 -10.61
CA PRO A 155 1.79 9.05 -11.72
C PRO A 155 0.72 8.04 -12.18
N GLY A 156 0.96 6.74 -11.97
CA GLY A 156 0.19 5.67 -12.61
C GLY A 156 0.39 5.58 -14.12
N SER A 157 1.55 6.03 -14.62
CA SER A 157 1.86 6.08 -16.06
C SER A 157 2.33 4.75 -16.64
N ALA A 158 2.62 3.75 -15.80
CA ALA A 158 3.03 2.43 -16.25
C ALA A 158 1.87 1.72 -16.98
N SER A 159 2.14 1.11 -18.14
CA SER A 159 1.12 0.40 -18.92
C SER A 159 0.77 -0.96 -18.31
N ALA A 160 1.73 -1.63 -17.67
CA ALA A 160 1.55 -2.92 -17.03
C ALA A 160 1.05 -2.73 -15.60
N LEU A 161 0.01 -3.49 -15.22
CA LEU A 161 -0.45 -3.55 -13.84
C LEU A 161 0.58 -4.29 -12.99
N THR A 162 1.05 -3.64 -11.94
CA THR A 162 1.82 -4.23 -10.86
C THR A 162 1.04 -4.10 -9.57
N THR A 163 1.10 -5.15 -8.76
CA THR A 163 0.50 -5.16 -7.42
C THR A 163 1.48 -5.80 -6.46
N GLY A 164 1.38 -5.43 -5.19
CA GLY A 164 2.38 -5.78 -4.20
C GLY A 164 1.97 -5.39 -2.79
N TYR A 165 2.95 -5.33 -1.91
CA TYR A 165 2.79 -4.86 -0.53
C TYR A 165 3.95 -3.95 -0.13
N ALA A 166 3.70 -3.06 0.84
CA ALA A 166 4.74 -2.19 1.39
C ALA A 166 5.04 -2.56 2.84
N ARG A 167 6.31 -2.51 3.22
CA ARG A 167 6.82 -2.75 4.58
C ARG A 167 7.34 -1.46 5.17
N ILE A 168 6.74 -0.99 6.27
CA ILE A 168 7.12 0.25 6.94
C ILE A 168 7.99 -0.11 8.15
N GLN A 169 9.25 0.33 8.11
CA GLN A 169 10.20 0.13 9.20
C GLN A 169 10.64 1.49 9.74
N ALA A 170 10.36 1.75 11.01
CA ALA A 170 10.90 2.92 11.70
C ALA A 170 12.37 2.72 12.07
N SER A 171 13.13 3.82 12.19
CA SER A 171 14.49 3.79 12.74
C SER A 171 14.47 3.34 14.21
N GLN A 172 15.58 2.78 14.72
CA GLN A 172 15.65 2.08 16.03
C GLN A 172 15.15 2.87 17.26
N VAL A 173 15.00 4.19 17.15
CA VAL A 173 14.56 5.09 18.23
C VAL A 173 13.21 5.77 17.96
N SER A 174 12.54 5.38 16.87
CA SER A 174 11.37 6.08 16.36
C SER A 174 10.11 5.20 16.46
N PRO A 175 8.96 5.73 16.95
CA PRO A 175 7.72 4.97 16.95
C PRO A 175 7.21 4.78 15.52
N LEU A 176 6.49 3.70 15.23
CA LEU A 176 5.88 3.51 13.92
C LEU A 176 4.77 4.55 13.68
N PRO A 177 4.72 5.18 12.49
CA PRO A 177 3.60 6.03 12.12
C PRO A 177 2.37 5.18 11.82
N SER A 178 1.21 5.80 11.71
CA SER A 178 0.09 5.20 10.98
C SER A 178 0.32 5.34 9.49
N GLY A 179 -0.21 4.41 8.69
CA GLY A 179 -0.02 4.42 7.24
C GLY A 179 -1.29 4.08 6.48
N ILE A 180 -1.39 4.59 5.25
CA ILE A 180 -2.45 4.26 4.31
C ILE A 180 -1.92 4.37 2.88
N ALA A 181 -2.28 3.42 2.02
CA ALA A 181 -2.15 3.57 0.57
C ALA A 181 -3.53 3.88 -0.02
N ILE A 182 -3.64 4.94 -0.79
CA ILE A 182 -4.83 5.26 -1.58
C ILE A 182 -4.49 4.96 -3.03
N PHE A 183 -5.22 4.08 -3.69
CA PHE A 183 -5.04 3.85 -5.12
C PHE A 183 -6.34 4.01 -5.89
N GLY A 184 -6.21 4.67 -7.04
CA GLY A 184 -7.30 4.97 -7.96
C GLY A 184 -7.17 4.14 -9.22
N LEU A 185 -8.31 3.75 -9.80
CA LEU A 185 -8.40 3.13 -11.12
C LEU A 185 -8.90 4.18 -12.11
N GLN A 186 -8.07 4.44 -13.12
CA GLN A 186 -8.39 5.28 -14.25
C GLN A 186 -8.70 4.42 -15.48
N GLN A 187 -9.82 4.70 -16.14
CA GLN A 187 -10.19 4.08 -17.41
C GLN A 187 -10.45 5.18 -18.42
N ARG A 188 -9.71 5.14 -19.55
CA ARG A 188 -9.86 6.11 -20.66
C ARG A 188 -9.79 7.57 -20.19
N GLY A 189 -8.87 7.88 -19.27
CA GLY A 189 -8.69 9.23 -18.75
C GLY A 189 -9.61 9.61 -17.57
N ILE A 190 -10.57 8.77 -17.19
CA ILE A 190 -11.53 9.04 -16.11
C ILE A 190 -11.20 8.20 -14.88
N VAL A 191 -11.09 8.81 -13.70
CA VAL A 191 -11.04 8.05 -12.44
C VAL A 191 -12.42 7.47 -12.17
N VAL A 192 -12.54 6.14 -12.21
CA VAL A 192 -13.82 5.43 -12.06
C VAL A 192 -13.99 4.80 -10.67
N SER A 193 -12.89 4.53 -9.97
CA SER A 193 -12.90 4.00 -8.61
C SER A 193 -11.67 4.45 -7.86
N GLU A 194 -11.79 4.60 -6.55
CA GLU A 194 -10.68 4.86 -5.65
C GLU A 194 -10.95 4.12 -4.33
N THR A 195 -9.90 3.57 -3.72
CA THR A 195 -10.01 2.87 -2.46
C THR A 195 -8.76 3.08 -1.62
N SER A 196 -8.80 2.68 -0.36
CA SER A 196 -7.68 2.85 0.54
C SER A 196 -7.37 1.59 1.34
N VAL A 197 -6.09 1.27 1.48
CA VAL A 197 -5.60 0.14 2.26
C VAL A 197 -4.78 0.69 3.42
N PRO A 198 -5.29 0.62 4.66
CA PRO A 198 -4.53 1.04 5.82
C PRO A 198 -3.35 0.10 6.06
N ALA A 199 -2.28 0.64 6.63
CA ALA A 199 -1.19 -0.16 7.16
C ALA A 199 -1.69 -0.96 8.38
N SER A 200 -1.45 -2.26 8.39
CA SER A 200 -1.90 -3.18 9.42
C SER A 200 -0.73 -3.91 10.10
N PRO A 201 -0.88 -4.25 11.39
CA PRO A 201 0.06 -5.13 12.08
C PRO A 201 -0.05 -6.56 11.53
N LEU A 202 0.89 -7.41 11.92
CA LEU A 202 0.84 -8.84 11.60
C LEU A 202 -0.16 -9.57 12.50
N ILE A 203 -0.97 -10.42 11.90
CA ILE A 203 -2.00 -11.23 12.54
C ILE A 203 -1.82 -12.70 12.18
N GLN A 204 -2.20 -13.60 13.09
CA GLN A 204 -2.23 -15.05 12.82
C GLN A 204 -3.61 -15.56 12.41
N SER A 205 -4.66 -14.77 12.63
CA SER A 205 -6.02 -15.13 12.23
C SER A 205 -6.82 -13.89 11.91
N GLY A 206 -7.71 -14.03 10.92
CA GLY A 206 -8.56 -12.94 10.45
C GLY A 206 -9.93 -13.45 10.06
N ARG A 207 -10.95 -12.62 10.28
CA ARG A 207 -12.31 -12.83 9.79
C ARG A 207 -12.81 -11.57 9.09
N VAL A 208 -13.45 -11.73 7.95
CA VAL A 208 -14.01 -10.61 7.18
C VAL A 208 -15.35 -10.99 6.58
N PHE A 209 -16.21 -10.00 6.34
CA PHE A 209 -17.42 -10.19 5.56
C PHE A 209 -17.05 -10.62 4.13
N ALA A 210 -17.70 -11.67 3.64
CA ALA A 210 -17.45 -12.25 2.33
C ALA A 210 -18.73 -12.27 1.51
N GLU A 211 -18.65 -11.69 0.30
CA GLU A 211 -19.73 -11.71 -0.68
C GLU A 211 -19.18 -12.07 -2.06
N VAL A 212 -19.75 -13.11 -2.66
CA VAL A 212 -19.58 -13.46 -4.07
C VAL A 212 -20.99 -13.67 -4.60
N ALA A 213 -21.54 -12.67 -5.29
CA ALA A 213 -22.91 -12.70 -5.77
C ALA A 213 -23.12 -11.68 -6.90
N GLY A 214 -23.51 -12.16 -8.08
CA GLY A 214 -23.80 -11.31 -9.23
C GLY A 214 -22.61 -10.43 -9.59
N ALA A 215 -22.78 -9.11 -9.46
CA ALA A 215 -21.75 -8.11 -9.74
C ALA A 215 -20.71 -7.92 -8.62
N VAL A 216 -20.91 -8.57 -7.47
CA VAL A 216 -20.07 -8.42 -6.27
C VAL A 216 -19.12 -9.58 -6.14
N ASN A 217 -17.86 -9.27 -5.84
CA ASN A 217 -16.84 -10.25 -5.53
C ASN A 217 -15.84 -9.68 -4.52
N THR A 218 -15.82 -10.23 -3.31
CA THR A 218 -14.79 -9.91 -2.32
C THR A 218 -13.48 -10.57 -2.71
N GLY A 219 -12.40 -9.80 -2.77
CA GLY A 219 -11.03 -10.28 -2.86
C GLY A 219 -10.28 -10.14 -1.54
N ILE A 220 -9.28 -11.00 -1.36
CA ILE A 220 -8.41 -11.01 -0.20
C ILE A 220 -6.96 -10.91 -0.67
N ALA A 221 -6.17 -10.07 -0.02
CA ALA A 221 -4.73 -9.98 -0.19
C ALA A 221 -4.04 -10.29 1.15
N ILE A 222 -3.05 -11.18 1.12
CA ILE A 222 -2.28 -11.61 2.29
C ILE A 222 -0.80 -11.54 1.93
N ALA A 223 -0.03 -10.76 2.68
CA ALA A 223 1.42 -10.62 2.56
C ALA A 223 2.13 -11.37 3.69
N ASN A 224 3.12 -12.18 3.32
CA ASN A 224 3.99 -12.92 4.23
C ASN A 224 5.38 -12.25 4.31
N PRO A 225 5.66 -11.38 5.30
CA PRO A 225 6.97 -10.75 5.44
C PRO A 225 8.03 -11.67 6.07
N ASN A 226 7.67 -12.88 6.46
CA ASN A 226 8.57 -13.78 7.16
C ASN A 226 9.60 -14.40 6.20
N THR A 227 10.70 -14.88 6.77
CA THR A 227 11.75 -15.64 6.05
C THR A 227 11.36 -17.09 5.76
N GLY A 228 10.25 -17.56 6.36
CA GLY A 228 9.67 -18.89 6.12
C GLY A 228 8.33 -18.80 5.38
N ALA A 229 7.93 -19.91 4.76
CA ALA A 229 6.63 -20.01 4.11
C ALA A 229 5.48 -20.06 5.14
N ALA A 230 4.46 -19.23 4.92
CA ALA A 230 3.25 -19.19 5.75
C ALA A 230 2.16 -20.09 5.14
N THR A 231 1.66 -21.04 5.92
CA THR A 231 0.52 -21.88 5.55
C THR A 231 -0.75 -21.23 6.07
N ILE A 232 -1.63 -20.85 5.14
CA ILE A 232 -2.92 -20.24 5.40
C ILE A 232 -3.99 -21.32 5.33
N SER A 233 -4.68 -21.58 6.43
CA SER A 233 -5.88 -22.42 6.48
C SER A 233 -7.10 -21.51 6.53
N PHE A 234 -8.12 -21.76 5.71
CA PHE A 234 -9.31 -20.90 5.68
C PHE A 234 -10.59 -21.71 5.49
N PHE A 235 -11.71 -21.07 5.80
CA PHE A 235 -13.07 -21.57 5.57
C PHE A 235 -14.05 -20.40 5.45
N PHE A 236 -15.24 -20.69 4.95
CA PHE A 236 -16.36 -19.75 4.91
C PHE A 236 -17.40 -20.11 5.97
N THR A 237 -18.14 -19.12 6.47
CA THR A 237 -19.31 -19.35 7.35
C THR A 237 -20.53 -18.67 6.76
N ASP A 238 -21.65 -19.39 6.65
CA ASP A 238 -22.93 -18.84 6.18
C ASP A 238 -23.67 -18.03 7.28
N SER A 239 -24.87 -17.53 6.96
CA SER A 239 -25.72 -16.80 7.92
C SER A 239 -26.23 -17.65 9.09
N ASN A 240 -26.25 -18.98 8.95
CA ASN A 240 -26.68 -19.92 9.98
C ASN A 240 -25.53 -20.33 10.92
N GLY A 241 -24.31 -19.84 10.67
CA GLY A 241 -23.12 -20.21 11.43
C GLY A 241 -22.50 -21.55 10.98
N GLN A 242 -22.88 -22.06 9.81
CA GLN A 242 -22.35 -23.31 9.26
C GLN A 242 -21.10 -23.05 8.42
N ASN A 243 -20.04 -23.81 8.70
CA ASN A 243 -18.78 -23.70 7.97
C ASN A 243 -18.80 -24.52 6.68
N PHE A 244 -18.20 -23.99 5.61
CA PHE A 244 -18.06 -24.68 4.34
C PHE A 244 -16.79 -24.23 3.58
N GLY A 245 -16.47 -24.92 2.49
CA GLY A 245 -15.43 -24.49 1.54
C GLY A 245 -14.02 -24.42 2.11
N SER A 246 -13.73 -25.17 3.18
CA SER A 246 -12.43 -25.13 3.85
C SER A 246 -11.30 -25.60 2.93
N ASN A 247 -10.16 -24.91 2.96
CA ASN A 247 -8.97 -25.30 2.22
C ASN A 247 -7.69 -24.73 2.86
N THR A 248 -6.53 -25.09 2.31
CA THR A 248 -5.24 -24.53 2.68
C THR A 248 -4.49 -24.02 1.45
N THR A 249 -3.65 -23.01 1.66
CA THR A 249 -2.68 -22.53 0.67
C THR A 249 -1.40 -22.12 1.38
N THR A 250 -0.30 -22.00 0.64
CA THR A 250 0.98 -21.57 1.17
C THR A 250 1.44 -20.31 0.46
N ILE A 251 1.88 -19.33 1.23
CA ILE A 251 2.52 -18.11 0.74
C ILE A 251 4.01 -18.25 1.04
N PRO A 252 4.90 -18.35 0.04
CA PRO A 252 6.33 -18.42 0.26
C PRO A 252 6.88 -17.21 1.04
N ALA A 253 8.12 -17.33 1.50
CA ALA A 253 8.80 -16.26 2.24
C ALA A 253 8.86 -14.95 1.42
N GLY A 254 8.52 -13.83 2.04
CA GLY A 254 8.50 -12.51 1.41
C GLY A 254 7.43 -12.31 0.33
N GLN A 255 6.55 -13.28 0.07
CA GLN A 255 5.56 -13.19 -1.02
C GLN A 255 4.21 -12.67 -0.56
N GLN A 256 3.37 -12.30 -1.52
CA GLN A 256 1.98 -11.93 -1.33
C GLN A 256 1.10 -12.74 -2.27
N ILE A 257 -0.06 -13.12 -1.76
CA ILE A 257 -1.17 -13.60 -2.59
C ILE A 257 -2.30 -12.58 -2.60
N ALA A 258 -2.92 -12.36 -3.76
CA ALA A 258 -4.09 -11.51 -3.91
C ALA A 258 -5.01 -12.08 -5.00
N ALA A 259 -6.20 -12.50 -4.62
CA ALA A 259 -7.17 -13.12 -5.53
C ALA A 259 -8.61 -12.89 -5.03
N PHE A 260 -9.57 -12.98 -5.95
CA PHE A 260 -10.98 -12.99 -5.57
C PHE A 260 -11.38 -14.29 -4.88
N LEU A 261 -12.42 -14.25 -4.05
CA LEU A 261 -12.87 -15.44 -3.29
C LEU A 261 -13.51 -16.51 -4.18
N ASN A 262 -13.78 -16.22 -5.45
CA ASN A 262 -14.19 -17.22 -6.46
C ASN A 262 -13.02 -17.71 -7.34
N GLU A 263 -11.80 -17.24 -7.10
CA GLU A 263 -10.60 -17.60 -7.85
C GLU A 263 -9.65 -18.45 -7.00
N ALA A 264 -8.78 -19.22 -7.65
CA ALA A 264 -7.73 -19.94 -6.94
C ALA A 264 -6.79 -18.96 -6.20
N PRO A 265 -6.31 -19.31 -5.00
CA PRO A 265 -6.57 -20.56 -4.28
C PRO A 265 -7.77 -20.47 -3.32
N PHE A 266 -8.50 -19.35 -3.27
CA PHE A 266 -9.55 -19.10 -2.27
C PHE A 266 -10.93 -19.63 -2.64
N ALA A 267 -11.15 -20.00 -3.91
CA ALA A 267 -12.38 -20.58 -4.40
C ALA A 267 -12.82 -21.77 -3.52
N PRO A 268 -14.10 -21.82 -3.10
CA PRO A 268 -14.62 -22.91 -2.29
C PRO A 268 -14.46 -24.27 -2.99
N VAL A 269 -13.82 -25.23 -2.31
CA VAL A 269 -13.57 -26.58 -2.86
C VAL A 269 -14.86 -27.34 -3.17
N ASN A 270 -15.96 -27.00 -2.49
CA ASN A 270 -17.28 -27.58 -2.75
C ASN A 270 -17.96 -27.05 -4.03
N GLY A 271 -17.29 -26.17 -4.80
CA GLY A 271 -17.81 -25.60 -6.04
C GLY A 271 -18.91 -24.55 -5.82
N ALA A 272 -19.05 -24.01 -4.60
CA ALA A 272 -20.03 -22.96 -4.33
C ALA A 272 -19.72 -21.71 -5.18
N THR A 273 -20.66 -21.33 -6.04
CA THR A 273 -20.54 -20.17 -6.94
C THR A 273 -21.07 -18.88 -6.32
N SER A 274 -21.72 -18.97 -5.16
CA SER A 274 -22.21 -17.82 -4.40
C SER A 274 -21.82 -17.92 -2.94
N ILE A 275 -21.33 -16.82 -2.39
CA ILE A 275 -20.88 -16.71 -1.00
C ILE A 275 -21.59 -15.52 -0.37
N LEU A 276 -22.21 -15.74 0.78
CA LEU A 276 -22.72 -14.66 1.63
C LEU A 276 -22.52 -15.04 3.10
N GLY A 277 -21.61 -14.35 3.76
CA GLY A 277 -21.30 -14.61 5.17
C GLY A 277 -19.91 -14.09 5.52
N THR A 278 -19.04 -14.96 6.01
CA THR A 278 -17.66 -14.58 6.35
C THR A 278 -16.62 -15.48 5.71
N PHE A 279 -15.44 -14.92 5.46
CA PHE A 279 -14.20 -15.64 5.19
C PHE A 279 -13.34 -15.57 6.45
N THR A 280 -12.96 -16.72 6.99
CA THR A 280 -12.08 -16.82 8.16
C THR A 280 -10.81 -17.56 7.78
N PHE A 281 -9.65 -17.01 8.16
CA PHE A 281 -8.36 -17.67 7.97
C PHE A 281 -7.55 -17.74 9.27
N SER A 282 -6.64 -18.71 9.33
CA SER A 282 -5.55 -18.83 10.29
C SER A 282 -4.23 -19.09 9.55
N SER A 283 -3.11 -18.68 10.16
CA SER A 283 -1.77 -18.82 9.62
C SER A 283 -0.82 -19.32 10.70
N ASN A 284 0.12 -20.20 10.32
CA ASN A 284 1.17 -20.66 11.23
C ASN A 284 2.21 -19.55 11.54
N LEU A 285 2.42 -18.61 10.62
CA LEU A 285 3.26 -17.42 10.79
C LEU A 285 2.41 -16.15 10.76
N ALA A 286 2.81 -15.10 11.47
CA ALA A 286 2.05 -13.85 11.45
C ALA A 286 2.15 -13.17 10.07
N VAL A 287 1.01 -12.78 9.49
CA VAL A 287 0.88 -12.19 8.14
C VAL A 287 0.13 -10.87 8.19
N SER A 288 0.28 -10.02 7.17
CA SER A 288 -0.57 -8.83 7.01
C SER A 288 -1.61 -9.10 5.94
N ALA A 289 -2.86 -8.66 6.14
CA ALA A 289 -3.95 -8.95 5.22
C ALA A 289 -4.94 -7.81 5.08
N ILE A 290 -5.59 -7.72 3.92
CA ILE A 290 -6.73 -6.83 3.67
C ILE A 290 -7.75 -7.49 2.76
N ALA A 291 -9.03 -7.12 2.90
CA ALA A 291 -10.07 -7.50 1.96
C ALA A 291 -10.58 -6.28 1.19
N ILE A 292 -10.86 -6.48 -0.10
CA ILE A 292 -11.43 -5.46 -0.98
C ILE A 292 -12.67 -6.07 -1.64
N ARG A 293 -13.83 -5.47 -1.41
CA ARG A 293 -15.05 -5.76 -2.15
C ARG A 293 -14.97 -5.11 -3.52
N GLY A 294 -14.96 -5.94 -4.56
CA GLY A 294 -15.13 -5.52 -5.94
C GLY A 294 -16.61 -5.50 -6.32
N PHE A 295 -17.05 -4.44 -6.98
CA PHE A 295 -18.40 -4.34 -7.54
C PHE A 295 -18.32 -3.83 -8.99
N THR A 296 -18.85 -4.61 -9.93
CA THR A 296 -18.95 -4.17 -11.32
C THR A 296 -20.27 -3.44 -11.53
N ASN A 297 -20.22 -2.13 -11.75
CA ASN A 297 -21.43 -1.32 -11.89
C ASN A 297 -22.14 -1.54 -13.23
N GLU A 298 -23.23 -0.81 -13.42
CA GLU A 298 -24.10 -0.86 -14.61
C GLU A 298 -23.39 -0.42 -15.90
N ARG A 299 -22.21 0.21 -15.80
CA ARG A 299 -21.34 0.60 -16.93
C ARG A 299 -20.13 -0.33 -17.13
N SER A 300 -20.10 -1.47 -16.45
CA SER A 300 -18.95 -2.39 -16.44
C SER A 300 -17.67 -1.76 -15.88
N GLU A 301 -17.81 -0.76 -15.01
CA GLU A 301 -16.70 -0.17 -14.27
C GLU A 301 -16.51 -0.92 -12.96
N PHE A 302 -15.25 -1.20 -12.60
CA PHE A 302 -14.90 -1.91 -11.38
C PHE A 302 -14.73 -0.93 -10.22
N LEU A 303 -15.64 -1.00 -9.25
CA LEU A 303 -15.61 -0.21 -8.01
C LEU A 303 -15.00 -1.02 -6.88
N MET A 304 -14.21 -0.36 -6.03
CA MET A 304 -13.42 -0.99 -4.97
C MET A 304 -13.78 -0.43 -3.60
N THR A 305 -14.15 -1.30 -2.68
CA THR A 305 -14.47 -0.94 -1.30
C THR A 305 -13.66 -1.80 -0.32
N THR A 306 -12.81 -1.16 0.46
CA THR A 306 -12.06 -1.85 1.51
C THR A 306 -12.98 -2.37 2.62
N LEU A 307 -12.76 -3.62 3.02
CA LEU A 307 -13.43 -4.25 4.16
C LEU A 307 -12.40 -4.56 5.26
N PRO A 308 -12.68 -4.20 6.52
CA PRO A 308 -11.75 -4.45 7.62
C PRO A 308 -11.60 -5.94 7.91
N ILE A 309 -10.37 -6.38 8.19
CA ILE A 309 -10.10 -7.72 8.73
C ILE A 309 -10.10 -7.68 10.25
N LEU A 310 -10.80 -8.63 10.85
CA LEU A 310 -10.99 -8.73 12.29
C LEU A 310 -10.13 -9.83 12.87
N SER A 311 -9.38 -9.54 13.92
CA SER A 311 -8.72 -10.58 14.71
C SER A 311 -9.76 -11.49 15.34
N VAL A 312 -9.65 -12.80 15.10
CA VAL A 312 -10.59 -13.79 15.64
C VAL A 312 -10.47 -13.86 17.16
N GLY A 313 -11.60 -13.91 17.88
CA GLY A 313 -11.61 -14.02 19.34
C GLY A 313 -11.48 -12.69 20.09
N ALA A 314 -11.53 -11.54 19.42
CA ALA A 314 -11.63 -10.25 20.08
C ALA A 314 -12.91 -10.18 20.93
N THR A 315 -12.76 -10.04 22.25
CA THR A 315 -13.86 -9.87 23.19
C THR A 315 -13.93 -8.41 23.65
N GLY A 316 -15.12 -7.83 23.57
CA GLY A 316 -15.42 -6.51 24.09
C GLY A 316 -16.92 -6.35 24.29
N GLY A 317 -17.34 -5.77 25.41
CA GLY A 317 -18.74 -5.49 25.74
C GLY A 317 -19.15 -4.05 25.46
N GLU A 318 -18.41 -3.34 24.59
CA GLU A 318 -18.62 -1.92 24.35
C GLU A 318 -19.71 -1.69 23.29
N THR A 319 -20.46 -0.60 23.47
CA THR A 319 -21.34 -0.07 22.41
C THR A 319 -20.48 0.50 21.29
N ILE A 320 -20.81 0.17 20.05
CA ILE A 320 -20.07 0.60 18.87
C ILE A 320 -20.81 1.75 18.20
N THR A 321 -20.06 2.76 17.76
CA THR A 321 -20.62 3.91 17.05
C THR A 321 -19.98 4.00 15.66
N LEU A 322 -20.79 3.96 14.60
CA LEU A 322 -20.40 4.44 13.28
C LEU A 322 -20.72 5.93 13.22
N ALA A 323 -19.71 6.76 13.00
CA ALA A 323 -19.87 8.21 13.08
C ALA A 323 -20.68 8.81 11.92
N HIS A 324 -20.96 8.02 10.88
CA HIS A 324 -21.67 8.48 9.70
C HIS A 324 -22.52 7.37 9.09
N PHE A 325 -23.72 7.74 8.63
CA PHE A 325 -24.45 7.06 7.55
C PHE A 325 -25.04 8.14 6.64
N ALA A 326 -25.40 7.76 5.41
CA ALA A 326 -26.12 8.61 4.46
C ALA A 326 -27.25 7.81 3.80
N ASP A 327 -28.45 8.38 3.76
CA ASP A 327 -29.65 7.75 3.22
C ASP A 327 -30.47 8.76 2.39
N GLY A 328 -30.89 8.37 1.18
CA GLY A 328 -31.65 9.24 0.28
C GLY A 328 -30.77 10.16 -0.59
N GLY A 329 -31.39 10.86 -1.55
CA GLY A 329 -30.68 11.70 -2.53
C GLY A 329 -29.70 10.90 -3.41
N GLY A 330 -29.98 9.60 -3.61
CA GLY A 330 -29.09 8.65 -4.29
C GLY A 330 -28.14 7.90 -3.36
N TRP A 331 -28.05 8.26 -2.07
CA TRP A 331 -27.26 7.54 -1.08
C TRP A 331 -28.02 6.37 -0.46
N ARG A 332 -27.29 5.30 -0.21
CA ARG A 332 -27.73 4.19 0.64
C ARG A 332 -26.55 3.72 1.48
N THR A 333 -26.78 3.51 2.77
CA THR A 333 -25.82 2.83 3.65
C THR A 333 -26.28 1.40 3.95
N GLN A 334 -25.37 0.43 3.87
CA GLN A 334 -25.52 -0.90 4.44
C GLN A 334 -24.60 -1.06 5.64
N VAL A 335 -25.16 -1.31 6.82
CA VAL A 335 -24.35 -1.65 7.99
C VAL A 335 -24.15 -3.16 8.02
N VAL A 336 -22.89 -3.60 7.93
CA VAL A 336 -22.52 -5.01 8.05
C VAL A 336 -22.00 -5.24 9.45
N LEU A 337 -22.60 -6.20 10.14
CA LEU A 337 -22.17 -6.66 11.45
C LEU A 337 -21.57 -8.06 11.34
N VAL A 338 -20.37 -8.27 11.88
CA VAL A 338 -19.66 -9.55 11.84
C VAL A 338 -19.45 -10.06 13.26
N ASN A 339 -19.82 -11.31 13.53
CA ASN A 339 -19.58 -11.94 14.82
C ASN A 339 -18.10 -12.36 14.93
N PRO A 340 -17.31 -11.83 15.89
CA PRO A 340 -15.89 -12.18 16.04
C PRO A 340 -15.67 -13.52 16.77
N GLY A 341 -16.69 -14.06 17.42
CA GLY A 341 -16.61 -15.25 18.26
C GLY A 341 -17.28 -16.49 17.68
N ASP A 342 -17.37 -17.50 18.54
CA ASP A 342 -17.90 -18.85 18.24
C ASP A 342 -19.24 -19.12 18.93
N SER A 343 -19.81 -18.13 19.58
CA SER A 343 -21.15 -18.18 20.17
C SER A 343 -22.07 -17.19 19.44
N PRO A 344 -23.39 -17.45 19.36
CA PRO A 344 -24.33 -16.48 18.82
C PRO A 344 -24.27 -15.16 19.59
N ILE A 345 -24.39 -14.04 18.88
CA ILE A 345 -24.47 -12.70 19.48
C ILE A 345 -25.73 -11.98 19.01
N GLY A 346 -26.20 -11.02 19.80
CA GLY A 346 -27.37 -10.22 19.46
C GLY A 346 -27.42 -8.93 20.26
N GLY A 347 -28.31 -8.04 19.85
CA GLY A 347 -28.44 -6.71 20.43
C GLY A 347 -29.39 -5.83 19.64
N THR A 348 -29.20 -4.52 19.74
CA THR A 348 -29.95 -3.52 18.97
C THR A 348 -29.02 -2.68 18.11
N ILE A 349 -29.50 -2.35 16.92
CA ILE A 349 -28.94 -1.31 16.08
C ILE A 349 -29.89 -0.12 16.07
N GLN A 350 -29.36 1.08 16.22
CA GLN A 350 -30.11 2.32 16.28
C GLN A 350 -29.52 3.33 15.30
N PHE A 351 -30.33 3.83 14.38
CA PHE A 351 -29.98 4.94 13.50
C PHE A 351 -30.43 6.24 14.15
N LEU A 352 -29.50 7.18 14.33
CA LEU A 352 -29.71 8.47 14.98
C LEU A 352 -29.48 9.58 13.97
N GLY A 353 -30.39 10.54 13.86
CA GLY A 353 -30.22 11.72 13.02
C GLY A 353 -29.08 12.63 13.49
N ALA A 354 -28.68 13.57 12.65
CA ALA A 354 -27.69 14.59 13.01
C ALA A 354 -28.07 15.39 14.28
N ASP A 355 -29.37 15.56 14.55
CA ASP A 355 -29.93 16.19 15.74
C ASP A 355 -29.92 15.31 16.99
N GLY A 356 -29.53 14.03 16.86
CA GLY A 356 -29.50 13.04 17.93
C GLY A 356 -30.83 12.32 18.17
N GLN A 357 -31.86 12.60 17.37
CA GLN A 357 -33.13 11.90 17.46
C GLN A 357 -33.05 10.50 16.86
N THR A 358 -33.78 9.55 17.44
CA THR A 358 -33.85 8.18 16.90
C THR A 358 -34.70 8.16 15.64
N ILE A 359 -34.10 7.70 14.54
CA ILE A 359 -34.79 7.46 13.27
C ILE A 359 -35.41 6.07 13.31
N SER A 360 -34.62 5.07 13.68
CA SER A 360 -35.06 3.69 13.78
C SER A 360 -34.23 2.90 14.79
N THR A 361 -34.85 1.89 15.38
CA THR A 361 -34.19 0.89 16.22
C THR A 361 -34.67 -0.48 15.77
N SER A 362 -33.76 -1.44 15.65
CA SER A 362 -34.10 -2.81 15.29
C SER A 362 -33.23 -3.80 16.05
N PRO A 363 -33.75 -4.99 16.40
CA PRO A 363 -32.90 -6.04 16.94
C PRO A 363 -32.01 -6.63 15.85
N TYR A 364 -30.84 -7.12 16.22
CA TYR A 364 -30.01 -7.97 15.37
C TYR A 364 -29.64 -9.26 16.11
N ALA A 365 -29.46 -10.34 15.35
CA ALA A 365 -28.93 -11.61 15.82
C ALA A 365 -27.96 -12.15 14.76
N ILE A 366 -26.84 -12.71 15.21
CA ILE A 366 -25.79 -13.23 14.33
C ILE A 366 -25.35 -14.58 14.90
N GLY A 367 -25.41 -15.62 14.07
CA GLY A 367 -24.88 -16.94 14.41
C GLY A 367 -23.37 -16.91 14.70
N PRO A 368 -22.81 -17.98 15.29
CA PRO A 368 -21.36 -18.13 15.46
C PRO A 368 -20.64 -17.84 14.15
N ARG A 369 -19.60 -16.98 14.20
CA ARG A 369 -18.76 -16.66 13.04
C ARG A 369 -19.46 -16.04 11.82
N GLY A 370 -20.77 -15.85 11.89
CA GLY A 370 -21.58 -15.32 10.80
C GLY A 370 -21.50 -13.80 10.68
N ALA A 371 -22.28 -13.27 9.75
CA ALA A 371 -22.48 -11.85 9.56
C ALA A 371 -23.94 -11.55 9.18
N THR A 372 -24.36 -10.32 9.40
CA THR A 372 -25.67 -9.81 8.92
C THR A 372 -25.50 -8.43 8.28
N ARG A 373 -26.44 -8.07 7.42
CA ARG A 373 -26.49 -6.79 6.72
C ARG A 373 -27.78 -6.07 7.06
N ILE A 374 -27.67 -4.79 7.39
CA ILE A 374 -28.79 -3.96 7.82
C ILE A 374 -28.79 -2.73 6.93
N PRO A 375 -29.54 -2.75 5.82
CA PRO A 375 -29.59 -1.65 4.87
C PRO A 375 -30.52 -0.53 5.35
N THR A 376 -30.15 0.70 5.03
CA THR A 376 -31.06 1.84 4.94
C THR A 376 -31.95 1.72 3.70
N ALA A 377 -33.04 2.48 3.66
CA ALA A 377 -34.06 2.39 2.60
C ALA A 377 -33.55 2.94 1.25
N GLY A 378 -32.81 4.04 1.27
CA GLY A 378 -32.28 4.74 0.10
C GLY A 378 -33.33 5.51 -0.71
N THR A 379 -34.56 5.64 -0.21
CA THR A 379 -35.72 6.08 -1.01
C THR A 379 -36.06 7.57 -0.89
N ALA A 380 -35.52 8.28 0.11
CA ALA A 380 -35.80 9.71 0.28
C ALA A 380 -35.18 10.54 -0.86
N SER A 381 -35.84 11.63 -1.25
CA SER A 381 -35.34 12.54 -2.31
C SER A 381 -34.18 13.42 -1.85
N THR A 382 -34.12 13.71 -0.55
CA THR A 382 -33.04 14.47 0.08
C THR A 382 -32.16 13.54 0.90
N VAL A 383 -30.86 13.83 0.97
CA VAL A 383 -29.94 13.08 1.81
C VAL A 383 -30.21 13.37 3.29
N GLN A 384 -30.32 12.31 4.08
CA GLN A 384 -30.33 12.33 5.53
C GLN A 384 -29.02 11.71 6.02
N THR A 385 -28.37 12.37 6.98
CA THR A 385 -27.15 11.88 7.62
C THR A 385 -27.33 11.75 9.12
N GLY A 386 -26.45 10.98 9.73
CA GLY A 386 -26.45 10.79 11.17
C GLY A 386 -25.41 9.77 11.61
N SER A 387 -25.64 9.13 12.74
CA SER A 387 -24.76 8.08 13.28
C SER A 387 -25.52 6.77 13.50
N VAL A 388 -24.77 5.67 13.64
CA VAL A 388 -25.34 4.36 13.97
C VAL A 388 -24.75 3.89 15.28
N ARG A 389 -25.61 3.50 16.22
CA ARG A 389 -25.25 2.90 17.50
C ARG A 389 -25.58 1.42 17.47
N VAL A 390 -24.61 0.57 17.78
CA VAL A 390 -24.78 -0.88 17.93
C VAL A 390 -24.53 -1.24 19.39
N SER A 391 -25.58 -1.71 20.06
CA SER A 391 -25.55 -2.04 21.48
C SER A 391 -25.78 -3.55 21.67
N THR A 392 -25.05 -4.14 22.62
CA THR A 392 -25.11 -5.56 22.97
C THR A 392 -25.06 -5.72 24.48
N THR A 393 -25.53 -6.86 24.99
CA THR A 393 -25.32 -7.29 26.38
C THR A 393 -24.24 -8.37 26.51
N THR A 394 -23.68 -8.82 25.39
CA THR A 394 -22.71 -9.92 25.32
C THR A 394 -21.42 -9.44 24.66
N THR A 395 -20.99 -10.07 23.56
CA THR A 395 -19.84 -9.62 22.75
C THR A 395 -20.34 -8.68 21.67
N ALA A 396 -19.63 -7.57 21.49
CA ALA A 396 -19.93 -6.61 20.44
C ALA A 396 -19.51 -7.19 19.07
N PRO A 397 -20.34 -7.08 18.02
CA PRO A 397 -19.94 -7.44 16.67
C PRO A 397 -18.85 -6.49 16.18
N SER A 398 -18.14 -6.81 15.11
CA SER A 398 -17.52 -5.72 14.34
C SER A 398 -18.55 -5.06 13.45
N ALA A 399 -18.40 -3.76 13.18
CA ALA A 399 -19.30 -3.00 12.32
C ALA A 399 -18.52 -2.28 11.21
N VAL A 400 -19.03 -2.35 9.98
CA VAL A 400 -18.59 -1.53 8.85
C VAL A 400 -19.83 -0.98 8.14
N ALA A 401 -19.82 0.31 7.83
CA ALA A 401 -20.81 0.94 6.95
C ALA A 401 -20.28 0.88 5.52
N ILE A 402 -21.07 0.34 4.59
CA ILE A 402 -20.82 0.40 3.15
C ILE A 402 -21.76 1.47 2.59
N PHE A 403 -21.20 2.57 2.12
CA PHE A 403 -21.91 3.63 1.44
C PHE A 403 -21.97 3.30 -0.03
N THR A 404 -23.13 3.50 -0.65
CA THR A 404 -23.32 3.41 -2.09
C THR A 404 -23.96 4.72 -2.54
N TYR A 405 -23.39 5.35 -3.57
CA TYR A 405 -23.99 6.51 -4.22
C TYR A 405 -24.43 6.16 -5.63
N LYS A 406 -25.73 6.29 -5.87
CA LYS A 406 -26.41 6.03 -7.13
C LYS A 406 -27.38 7.19 -7.41
N PRO A 407 -26.90 8.31 -7.99
CA PRO A 407 -27.73 9.50 -8.22
C PRO A 407 -28.83 9.30 -9.27
N VAL A 408 -28.62 8.36 -10.20
CA VAL A 408 -29.58 7.98 -11.26
C VAL A 408 -29.56 6.46 -11.38
N ASP A 409 -29.31 5.89 -12.57
CA ASP A 409 -29.34 4.45 -12.81
C ASP A 409 -27.98 3.77 -12.66
N THR A 410 -26.92 4.55 -12.43
CA THR A 410 -25.57 4.02 -12.27
C THR A 410 -25.02 4.26 -10.87
N THR A 411 -24.49 3.19 -10.28
CA THR A 411 -23.69 3.27 -9.06
C THR A 411 -22.34 3.89 -9.40
N VAL A 412 -22.06 5.03 -8.77
CA VAL A 412 -20.89 5.87 -9.05
C VAL A 412 -19.75 5.58 -8.08
N THR A 413 -20.05 5.32 -6.80
CA THR A 413 -19.03 5.02 -5.79
C THR A 413 -19.57 4.09 -4.73
N GLU A 414 -18.67 3.27 -4.18
CA GLU A 414 -18.87 2.58 -2.92
C GLU A 414 -17.70 2.89 -1.97
N ALA A 415 -17.96 3.01 -0.68
CA ALA A 415 -16.93 3.22 0.33
C ALA A 415 -17.23 2.43 1.60
N GLY A 416 -16.22 1.75 2.15
CA GLY A 416 -16.32 0.99 3.39
C GLY A 416 -15.71 1.78 4.54
N VAL A 417 -16.51 2.09 5.56
CA VAL A 417 -16.06 2.80 6.76
C VAL A 417 -16.19 1.87 7.97
N PRO A 418 -15.09 1.39 8.54
CA PRO A 418 -15.13 0.61 9.76
C PRO A 418 -15.54 1.50 10.94
N ALA A 419 -16.24 0.91 11.92
CA ALA A 419 -16.40 1.56 13.20
C ALA A 419 -15.05 1.64 13.92
N LEU A 420 -14.79 2.81 14.52
CA LEU A 420 -13.64 3.03 15.37
C LEU A 420 -14.08 3.07 16.84
N ARG A 421 -13.14 2.81 17.74
CA ARG A 421 -13.39 3.04 19.17
C ARG A 421 -13.63 4.52 19.41
N ASN A 422 -14.54 4.82 20.33
CA ASN A 422 -14.78 6.20 20.74
C ASN A 422 -13.56 6.70 21.52
N GLY A 423 -13.07 7.89 21.18
CA GLY A 423 -11.84 8.46 21.74
C GLY A 423 -11.96 9.96 21.98
N THR A 424 -11.01 10.54 22.69
CA THR A 424 -10.99 11.98 23.01
C THR A 424 -9.99 12.78 22.16
N ALA A 425 -9.14 12.10 21.38
CA ALA A 425 -8.17 12.72 20.51
C ALA A 425 -7.90 11.89 19.26
N PHE A 426 -8.02 12.50 18.07
CA PHE A 426 -7.77 11.85 16.79
C PHE A 426 -6.89 12.72 15.88
N GLN A 427 -6.10 12.06 15.02
CA GLN A 427 -5.44 12.68 13.89
C GLN A 427 -5.94 12.08 12.58
N LEU A 428 -6.03 12.91 11.55
CA LEU A 428 -6.51 12.52 10.23
C LEU A 428 -5.63 13.17 9.17
N TYR A 429 -5.20 12.39 8.19
CA TYR A 429 -4.66 12.99 6.98
C TYR A 429 -5.78 13.66 6.18
N VAL A 430 -5.54 14.90 5.74
CA VAL A 430 -6.54 15.69 5.02
C VAL A 430 -5.93 16.38 3.80
N GLU A 431 -6.74 16.50 2.75
CA GLU A 431 -6.34 17.13 1.48
C GLU A 431 -7.42 18.08 0.97
N LYS A 432 -6.98 19.12 0.26
CA LYS A 432 -7.84 20.00 -0.53
C LYS A 432 -7.15 20.33 -1.85
N SER A 433 -7.79 20.07 -2.97
CA SER A 433 -7.33 20.43 -4.32
C SER A 433 -8.52 20.83 -5.19
N GLY A 434 -8.31 21.05 -6.49
CA GLY A 434 -9.41 21.34 -7.42
C GLY A 434 -10.39 20.16 -7.59
N ALA A 435 -9.94 18.93 -7.39
CA ALA A 435 -10.76 17.72 -7.57
C ALA A 435 -11.03 16.96 -6.28
N VAL A 436 -10.26 17.20 -5.21
CA VAL A 436 -10.31 16.41 -3.96
C VAL A 436 -10.57 17.32 -2.78
N GLU A 437 -11.44 16.90 -1.86
CA GLU A 437 -11.62 17.56 -0.58
C GLU A 437 -11.98 16.54 0.49
N THR A 438 -11.28 16.60 1.63
CA THR A 438 -11.62 15.75 2.78
C THR A 438 -12.90 16.24 3.46
N GLY A 439 -13.81 15.29 3.70
CA GLY A 439 -14.98 15.40 4.56
C GLY A 439 -14.73 14.73 5.90
N LEU A 440 -15.24 15.34 6.95
CA LEU A 440 -15.18 14.87 8.33
C LEU A 440 -16.60 14.58 8.82
N ALA A 441 -16.80 13.48 9.53
CA ALA A 441 -17.99 13.23 10.32
C ALA A 441 -17.59 12.94 11.78
N VAL A 442 -18.26 13.60 12.73
CA VAL A 442 -18.07 13.40 14.17
C VAL A 442 -19.42 13.15 14.83
N ALA A 443 -19.54 12.04 15.55
CA ALA A 443 -20.73 11.70 16.31
C ALA A 443 -20.45 11.74 17.82
N ASN A 444 -21.41 12.28 18.56
CA ASN A 444 -21.41 12.32 20.02
C ASN A 444 -22.22 11.13 20.55
N PRO A 445 -21.59 10.08 21.09
CA PRO A 445 -22.32 8.94 21.64
C PRO A 445 -22.95 9.22 23.00
N SER A 446 -22.66 10.35 23.65
CA SER A 446 -23.10 10.66 25.01
C SER A 446 -24.49 11.33 25.05
N ALA A 447 -25.14 11.25 26.22
CA ALA A 447 -26.43 11.89 26.47
C ALA A 447 -26.35 13.40 26.76
N SER A 448 -25.15 14.00 26.71
CA SER A 448 -24.93 15.43 26.90
C SER A 448 -24.28 16.03 25.66
N PRO A 449 -24.52 17.31 25.30
CA PRO A 449 -23.78 17.95 24.22
C PRO A 449 -22.26 17.94 24.47
N ILE A 450 -21.47 17.79 23.40
CA ILE A 450 -20.00 17.81 23.45
C ILE A 450 -19.48 18.92 22.54
N THR A 451 -18.45 19.61 23.03
CA THR A 451 -17.64 20.52 22.23
C THR A 451 -16.37 19.81 21.74
N VAL A 452 -16.15 19.87 20.43
CA VAL A 452 -15.01 19.27 19.73
C VAL A 452 -14.14 20.39 19.15
N ASN A 453 -12.86 20.36 19.45
CA ASN A 453 -11.88 21.32 18.95
C ASN A 453 -11.09 20.72 17.79
N LEU A 454 -10.81 21.55 16.80
CA LEU A 454 -10.15 21.18 15.55
C LEU A 454 -8.93 22.09 15.34
N ALA A 455 -7.81 21.51 14.91
CA ALA A 455 -6.60 22.26 14.55
C ALA A 455 -5.94 21.66 13.31
N LEU A 456 -5.55 22.52 12.36
CA LEU A 456 -4.98 22.09 11.09
C LEU A 456 -3.48 22.40 11.01
N THR A 457 -2.69 21.39 10.65
CA THR A 457 -1.23 21.49 10.47
C THR A 457 -0.87 21.08 9.04
N ARG A 458 0.15 21.71 8.44
CA ARG A 458 0.66 21.32 7.11
C ARG A 458 1.39 19.98 7.17
N ALA A 459 1.55 19.32 6.03
CA ALA A 459 2.27 18.04 5.96
C ALA A 459 3.71 18.11 6.52
N ASP A 460 4.38 19.25 6.36
CA ASP A 460 5.72 19.52 6.93
C ASP A 460 5.73 19.80 8.45
N GLY A 461 4.58 19.73 9.13
CA GLY A 461 4.44 19.97 10.56
C GLY A 461 4.30 21.45 10.95
N SER A 462 4.37 22.37 9.99
CA SER A 462 4.18 23.80 10.27
C SER A 462 2.72 24.15 10.51
N SER A 463 2.48 25.08 11.44
CA SER A 463 1.13 25.53 11.79
C SER A 463 0.48 26.30 10.64
N THR A 464 -0.79 26.04 10.39
CA THR A 464 -1.61 26.88 9.50
C THR A 464 -2.19 28.10 10.22
N GLY A 465 -2.21 28.09 11.56
CA GLY A 465 -2.97 29.03 12.39
C GLY A 465 -4.49 28.80 12.38
N LEU A 466 -4.99 27.84 11.59
CA LEU A 466 -6.43 27.56 11.48
C LEU A 466 -6.87 26.60 12.58
N SER A 467 -7.88 27.03 13.34
CA SER A 467 -8.57 26.23 14.35
C SER A 467 -10.07 26.41 14.24
N GLY A 468 -10.82 25.43 14.71
CA GLY A 468 -12.27 25.40 14.65
C GLY A 468 -12.87 24.73 15.88
N GLN A 469 -14.16 24.98 16.11
CA GLN A 469 -14.91 24.36 17.18
C GLN A 469 -16.28 23.91 16.68
N LEU A 470 -16.67 22.69 17.02
CA LEU A 470 -17.96 22.11 16.71
C LEU A 470 -18.71 21.79 18.00
N ASN A 471 -19.95 22.24 18.11
CA ASN A 471 -20.85 21.85 19.20
C ASN A 471 -21.80 20.79 18.69
N ILE A 472 -21.68 19.58 19.22
CA ILE A 472 -22.45 18.42 18.78
C ILE A 472 -23.50 18.09 19.84
N PRO A 473 -24.81 18.07 19.49
CA PRO A 473 -25.88 17.73 20.43
C PRO A 473 -25.69 16.37 21.08
N ALA A 474 -26.41 16.12 22.19
CA ALA A 474 -26.49 14.80 22.80
C ALA A 474 -26.97 13.76 21.77
N ASN A 475 -26.27 12.62 21.65
CA ASN A 475 -26.51 11.59 20.64
C ASN A 475 -26.41 12.08 19.17
N GLY A 476 -26.04 13.35 18.95
CA GLY A 476 -26.04 14.00 17.65
C GLY A 476 -24.78 13.73 16.83
N GLN A 477 -24.77 14.26 15.62
CA GLN A 477 -23.68 14.09 14.66
C GLN A 477 -23.55 15.34 13.78
N THR A 478 -22.34 15.60 13.31
CA THR A 478 -22.07 16.63 12.30
C THR A 478 -21.16 16.08 11.21
N SER A 479 -21.39 16.48 9.97
CA SER A 479 -20.54 16.14 8.82
C SER A 479 -20.33 17.34 7.92
N LEU A 480 -19.07 17.63 7.61
CA LEU A 480 -18.63 18.86 6.95
C LEU A 480 -17.40 18.56 6.05
N PHE A 481 -17.30 19.21 4.91
CA PHE A 481 -16.02 19.34 4.19
C PHE A 481 -15.08 20.29 4.92
N LEU A 482 -13.76 20.17 4.67
CA LEU A 482 -12.76 21.05 5.28
C LEU A 482 -13.12 22.55 5.18
N ARG A 483 -13.60 23.01 4.02
CA ARG A 483 -14.00 24.42 3.84
C ARG A 483 -15.21 24.86 4.68
N GLU A 484 -16.03 23.91 5.10
CA GLU A 484 -17.27 24.16 5.84
C GLU A 484 -17.05 24.17 7.36
N ILE A 485 -15.86 23.74 7.81
CA ILE A 485 -15.47 23.81 9.22
C ILE A 485 -15.33 25.29 9.63
N PRO A 486 -16.04 25.75 10.68
CA PRO A 486 -15.87 27.09 11.21
C PRO A 486 -14.41 27.37 11.55
N GLY A 487 -13.87 28.48 11.03
CA GLY A 487 -12.46 28.86 11.17
C GLY A 487 -11.55 28.41 10.03
N PHE A 488 -12.01 27.55 9.11
CA PHE A 488 -11.20 27.06 7.98
C PHE A 488 -11.56 27.72 6.64
N ALA A 489 -12.42 28.75 6.64
CA ALA A 489 -12.88 29.41 5.42
C ALA A 489 -11.75 30.01 4.55
N SER A 490 -10.60 30.36 5.17
CA SER A 490 -9.42 30.88 4.49
C SER A 490 -8.46 29.79 3.97
N LEU A 491 -8.80 28.51 4.12
CA LEU A 491 -7.98 27.40 3.64
C LEU A 491 -7.94 27.38 2.10
N THR A 492 -6.76 27.64 1.53
CA THR A 492 -6.54 27.63 0.09
C THR A 492 -6.10 26.25 -0.41
N ALA A 493 -6.41 25.95 -1.68
CA ALA A 493 -5.92 24.77 -2.39
C ALA A 493 -4.67 25.13 -3.23
N PRO A 494 -3.73 24.19 -3.46
CA PRO A 494 -3.69 22.84 -2.92
C PRO A 494 -3.23 22.82 -1.45
N PHE A 495 -3.74 21.85 -0.69
CA PHE A 495 -3.38 21.60 0.70
C PHE A 495 -3.26 20.12 0.98
N GLN A 496 -2.22 19.73 1.72
CA GLN A 496 -2.06 18.42 2.33
C GLN A 496 -1.56 18.64 3.76
N GLY A 497 -2.11 17.90 4.71
CA GLY A 497 -1.74 18.05 6.11
C GLY A 497 -2.47 17.11 7.04
N VAL A 498 -2.46 17.45 8.33
CA VAL A 498 -3.12 16.69 9.38
C VAL A 498 -4.14 17.57 10.08
N LEU A 499 -5.36 17.06 10.18
CA LEU A 499 -6.40 17.60 11.06
C LEU A 499 -6.33 16.87 12.40
N ARG A 500 -6.17 17.62 13.48
CA ARG A 500 -6.27 17.11 14.85
C ARG A 500 -7.63 17.44 15.44
N ILE A 501 -8.25 16.45 16.08
CA ILE A 501 -9.54 16.55 16.76
C ILE A 501 -9.32 16.28 18.24
N THR A 502 -9.85 17.12 19.13
CA THR A 502 -9.85 16.86 20.58
C THR A 502 -11.18 17.21 21.24
N SER A 503 -11.56 16.44 22.26
CA SER A 503 -12.78 16.64 23.04
C SER A 503 -12.59 16.25 24.50
N ALA A 504 -13.43 16.78 25.40
CA ALA A 504 -13.42 16.42 26.82
C ALA A 504 -14.08 15.06 27.11
N ALA A 505 -14.92 14.57 26.19
CA ALA A 505 -15.61 13.29 26.29
C ALA A 505 -15.48 12.50 24.97
N PRO A 506 -15.54 11.15 25.01
CA PRO A 506 -15.31 10.33 23.83
C PRO A 506 -16.29 10.62 22.69
N VAL A 507 -15.76 10.72 21.47
CA VAL A 507 -16.50 10.89 20.22
C VAL A 507 -16.13 9.79 19.23
N ALA A 508 -17.03 9.52 18.28
CA ALA A 508 -16.73 8.68 17.13
C ALA A 508 -16.37 9.57 15.93
N VAL A 509 -15.38 9.16 15.14
CA VAL A 509 -14.88 9.94 14.00
C VAL A 509 -14.84 9.09 12.75
N THR A 510 -15.20 9.68 11.61
CA THR A 510 -15.00 9.12 10.27
C THR A 510 -14.46 10.23 9.37
N SER A 511 -13.56 9.87 8.46
CA SER A 511 -13.12 10.77 7.40
C SER A 511 -13.22 10.11 6.05
N LEU A 512 -13.63 10.92 5.09
CA LEU A 512 -13.92 10.55 3.72
C LEU A 512 -13.18 11.52 2.81
N ARG A 513 -12.38 10.99 1.88
CA ARG A 513 -11.81 11.75 0.78
C ARG A 513 -12.86 11.81 -0.33
N GLY A 514 -13.46 12.98 -0.52
CA GLY A 514 -14.36 13.24 -1.63
C GLY A 514 -13.57 13.62 -2.88
N ARG A 515 -13.92 13.06 -4.02
CA ARG A 515 -13.32 13.40 -5.32
C ARG A 515 -14.42 13.71 -6.33
N THR A 516 -14.31 14.84 -7.02
CA THR A 516 -15.04 15.07 -8.26
C THR A 516 -14.19 14.61 -9.43
N ASN A 517 -14.62 13.59 -10.17
CA ASN A 517 -13.86 13.06 -11.30
C ASN A 517 -14.07 13.91 -12.57
N GLN A 518 -13.45 13.48 -13.66
CA GLN A 518 -13.48 14.15 -14.96
C GLN A 518 -14.87 14.14 -15.63
N ARG A 519 -15.84 13.38 -15.09
CA ARG A 519 -17.26 13.38 -15.49
C ARG A 519 -18.15 14.17 -14.53
N SER A 520 -17.56 14.95 -13.63
CA SER A 520 -18.28 15.66 -12.55
C SER A 520 -19.05 14.72 -11.61
N GLU A 521 -18.64 13.45 -11.52
CA GLU A 521 -19.20 12.48 -10.59
C GLU A 521 -18.47 12.56 -9.25
N PHE A 522 -19.22 12.44 -8.16
CA PHE A 522 -18.68 12.48 -6.80
C PHE A 522 -18.35 11.06 -6.32
N LEU A 523 -17.06 10.80 -6.16
CA LEU A 523 -16.49 9.57 -5.61
C LEU A 523 -16.11 9.79 -4.15
N VAL A 524 -16.13 8.72 -3.37
CA VAL A 524 -15.76 8.75 -1.95
C VAL A 524 -14.83 7.60 -1.63
N THR A 525 -13.74 7.92 -0.94
CA THR A 525 -12.78 6.96 -0.40
C THR A 525 -12.63 7.16 1.09
N THR A 526 -12.66 6.10 1.89
CA THR A 526 -12.43 6.24 3.34
C THR A 526 -10.97 6.58 3.63
N THR A 527 -10.73 7.51 4.55
CA THR A 527 -9.40 7.75 5.15
C THR A 527 -9.53 7.52 6.64
N THR A 528 -8.89 6.49 7.18
CA THR A 528 -9.12 6.07 8.58
C THR A 528 -8.49 7.06 9.57
N PRO A 529 -9.27 7.68 10.47
CA PRO A 529 -8.73 8.45 11.59
C PRO A 529 -7.85 7.59 12.51
N VAL A 530 -6.86 8.21 13.14
CA VAL A 530 -5.96 7.58 14.10
C VAL A 530 -6.26 8.12 15.49
N ASP A 531 -6.60 7.25 16.44
CA ASP A 531 -6.73 7.61 17.86
C ASP A 531 -5.34 7.86 18.46
N GLU A 532 -5.11 9.06 19.00
CA GLU A 532 -3.80 9.43 19.60
C GLU A 532 -3.47 8.58 20.83
N SER A 533 -4.48 8.03 21.51
CA SER A 533 -4.32 7.18 22.69
C SER A 533 -4.05 5.71 22.35
N ALA A 534 -4.23 5.30 21.08
CA ALA A 534 -4.01 3.92 20.67
C ALA A 534 -2.55 3.52 20.90
N ALA A 535 -2.32 2.41 21.61
CA ALA A 535 -0.98 1.90 21.86
C ALA A 535 -0.32 1.43 20.55
N VAL A 536 1.00 1.65 20.43
CA VAL A 536 1.80 1.01 19.38
C VAL A 536 2.08 -0.43 19.83
N THR A 537 1.31 -1.37 19.31
CA THR A 537 1.40 -2.79 19.72
C THR A 537 2.24 -3.65 18.78
N SER A 538 2.75 -3.06 17.69
CA SER A 538 3.54 -3.77 16.69
C SER A 538 4.93 -3.14 16.56
N SER A 539 5.93 -3.98 16.29
CA SER A 539 7.27 -3.56 15.88
C SER A 539 7.38 -3.31 14.38
N GLU A 540 6.32 -3.61 13.62
CA GLU A 540 6.28 -3.48 12.16
C GLU A 540 4.86 -3.22 11.64
N LEU A 541 4.72 -2.45 10.55
CA LEU A 541 3.46 -2.29 9.82
C LEU A 541 3.65 -2.62 8.35
N LEU A 542 2.64 -3.26 7.76
CA LEU A 542 2.59 -3.49 6.32
C LEU A 542 1.35 -2.84 5.73
N ILE A 543 1.48 -2.28 4.54
CA ILE A 543 0.35 -2.04 3.65
C ILE A 543 0.21 -3.32 2.82
N PRO A 544 -0.75 -4.21 3.15
CA PRO A 544 -0.79 -5.56 2.62
C PRO A 544 -1.16 -5.63 1.15
N HIS A 545 -1.62 -4.54 0.53
CA HIS A 545 -1.96 -4.48 -0.88
C HIS A 545 -1.88 -3.06 -1.45
N PHE A 546 -1.32 -2.93 -2.65
CA PHE A 546 -1.49 -1.76 -3.50
C PHE A 546 -1.51 -2.19 -4.97
N ALA A 547 -1.94 -1.28 -5.85
CA ALA A 547 -1.91 -1.42 -7.29
C ALA A 547 -1.30 -0.17 -7.94
N GLU A 548 -0.47 -0.37 -8.97
CA GLU A 548 0.16 0.68 -9.78
C GLU A 548 0.25 0.21 -11.24
N GLY A 549 0.11 1.13 -12.18
CA GLY A 549 0.13 0.83 -13.61
C GLY A 549 -1.15 0.14 -14.09
N GLY A 550 -1.28 -0.05 -15.40
CA GLY A 550 -2.51 -0.61 -15.99
C GLY A 550 -3.77 0.24 -15.71
N GLY A 551 -3.58 1.55 -15.56
CA GLY A 551 -4.62 2.51 -15.16
C GLY A 551 -4.67 2.79 -13.66
N TYR A 552 -3.86 2.13 -12.83
CA TYR A 552 -3.77 2.41 -11.40
C TYR A 552 -2.68 3.42 -11.06
N ASN A 553 -2.98 4.34 -10.13
CA ASN A 553 -2.00 5.18 -9.47
C ASN A 553 -2.11 4.98 -7.95
N VAL A 554 -1.03 5.16 -7.19
CA VAL A 554 -1.02 4.99 -5.73
C VAL A 554 -0.40 6.18 -5.02
N GLN A 555 -0.98 6.55 -3.87
CA GLN A 555 -0.48 7.53 -2.93
C GLN A 555 -0.28 6.85 -1.57
N PHE A 556 0.96 6.79 -1.10
CA PHE A 556 1.32 6.34 0.24
C PHE A 556 1.38 7.54 1.18
N ILE A 557 0.71 7.42 2.33
CA ILE A 557 0.66 8.46 3.35
C ILE A 557 1.04 7.83 4.69
N LEU A 558 1.99 8.45 5.39
CA LEU A 558 2.36 8.09 6.77
C LEU A 558 2.15 9.31 7.67
N PHE A 559 1.53 9.16 8.83
CA PHE A 559 1.18 10.27 9.74
C PHE A 559 0.89 9.78 11.17
N GLY A 560 0.47 10.69 12.05
CA GLY A 560 -0.07 10.35 13.38
C GLY A 560 0.94 10.40 14.51
N ARG A 561 2.24 10.26 14.20
CA ARG A 561 3.34 10.30 15.18
C ARG A 561 4.58 10.94 14.57
N VAL A 562 5.43 11.53 15.42
CA VAL A 562 6.77 11.91 15.02
C VAL A 562 7.55 10.64 14.69
N SER A 563 7.91 10.44 13.43
CA SER A 563 8.57 9.21 12.99
C SER A 563 9.58 9.44 11.87
N SER A 564 10.53 8.52 11.74
CA SER A 564 11.41 8.43 10.57
C SER A 564 11.80 6.99 10.32
N GLY A 565 12.11 6.64 9.07
CA GLY A 565 12.50 5.30 8.70
C GLY A 565 12.48 5.06 7.20
N THR A 566 12.26 3.81 6.80
CA THR A 566 12.23 3.39 5.39
C THR A 566 10.99 2.57 5.11
N MET A 567 10.31 2.90 4.01
CA MET A 567 9.23 2.11 3.44
C MET A 567 9.78 1.28 2.27
N TYR A 568 9.75 -0.04 2.38
CA TYR A 568 10.18 -0.96 1.33
C TYR A 568 8.98 -1.45 0.54
N LEU A 569 9.13 -1.60 -0.77
CA LEU A 569 8.08 -1.98 -1.71
C LEU A 569 8.45 -3.33 -2.33
N PHE A 570 7.50 -4.24 -2.40
CA PHE A 570 7.67 -5.57 -2.97
C PHE A 570 6.52 -5.90 -3.90
N ASP A 571 6.82 -6.62 -4.99
CA ASP A 571 5.79 -7.21 -5.85
C ASP A 571 5.17 -8.47 -5.19
N ARG A 572 4.20 -9.09 -5.88
CA ARG A 572 3.58 -10.35 -5.39
C ARG A 572 4.59 -11.48 -5.20
N GLY A 573 5.62 -11.54 -6.03
CA GLY A 573 6.68 -12.55 -5.99
C GLY A 573 7.71 -12.32 -4.88
N GLY A 574 7.57 -11.23 -4.11
CA GLY A 574 8.48 -10.84 -3.04
C GLY A 574 9.77 -10.19 -3.53
N GLN A 575 9.83 -9.81 -4.81
CA GLN A 575 10.97 -9.07 -5.35
C GLN A 575 10.84 -7.59 -4.98
N PRO A 576 11.94 -6.90 -4.64
CA PRO A 576 11.92 -5.46 -4.44
C PRO A 576 11.32 -4.76 -5.68
N LEU A 577 10.31 -3.92 -5.47
CA LEU A 577 9.59 -3.24 -6.53
C LEU A 577 9.92 -1.76 -6.53
N SER A 578 10.58 -1.29 -7.57
CA SER A 578 10.76 0.14 -7.80
C SER A 578 9.50 0.77 -8.38
N LEU A 579 9.06 1.89 -7.80
CA LEU A 579 7.95 2.69 -8.30
C LEU A 579 8.42 4.12 -8.57
N LEU A 580 7.90 4.70 -9.66
CA LEU A 580 8.16 6.09 -10.02
C LEU A 580 7.34 7.04 -9.14
N PHE A 581 8.02 7.80 -8.27
CA PHE A 581 7.38 8.81 -7.42
C PHE A 581 7.51 10.23 -7.98
N GLN A 582 6.45 11.03 -7.83
CA GLN A 582 6.40 12.44 -8.23
C GLN A 582 6.90 13.38 -7.15
#